data_AF-X1JHY7-F1
#
_entry.id   AF-X1JHY7-F1
#
_cell.length_a   1.000
_cell.length_b   1.000
_cell.length_c   1.000
_cell.angle_alpha   90.00
_cell.angle_beta   90.00
_cell.angle_gamma   90.00
#
_symmetry.space_group_name_H-M   'P 1'
#
loop_
_entity.id
_entity.type
_entity.pdbx_description
1 polymer ?
#
loop_
_entity_poly.entity_id
_entity_poly.type
_entity_poly.pdbx_seq_one_letter_code
_entity_poly.pdbx_strand_id
1 'polypeptide(L)'
;MRGKFISIEGLDGCGKSTHVRLLARWLRSRGHTVVVTDEPTDGVVGKIIKQILKGKLKLPVAAEALLFAADRAQHLTDVIKPAL
;
A
#
# COMPACT_ATOMS: atom_id res chain seq x y z
N MET A 1 23.63 -5.84 0.37
CA MET A 1 22.64 -6.47 -0.53
C MET A 1 21.46 -5.51 -0.67
N ARG A 2 20.86 -5.36 -1.86
CA ARG A 2 19.68 -4.50 -2.07
C ARG A 2 18.41 -5.22 -1.60
N GLY A 3 17.48 -4.49 -0.95
CA GLY A 3 16.18 -5.00 -0.57
C GLY A 3 15.35 -5.48 -1.77
N LYS A 4 14.28 -6.22 -1.49
CA LYS A 4 13.30 -6.70 -2.49
C LYS A 4 11.97 -6.03 -2.22
N PHE A 5 11.37 -5.48 -3.27
CA PHE A 5 10.01 -4.95 -3.23
C PHE A 5 9.05 -5.98 -3.83
N ILE A 6 8.01 -6.34 -3.08
CA ILE A 6 7.01 -7.35 -3.45
C ILE A 6 5.63 -6.72 -3.30
N SER A 7 4.85 -6.63 -4.39
CA SER A 7 3.43 -6.26 -4.33
C SER A 7 2.53 -7.50 -4.42
N ILE A 8 1.42 -7.49 -3.68
CA ILE A 8 0.40 -8.56 -3.70
C ILE A 8 -0.91 -7.94 -4.18
N GLU A 9 -1.29 -8.27 -5.42
CA GLU A 9 -2.48 -7.74 -6.09
C GLU A 9 -3.59 -8.77 -6.22
N GLY A 10 -4.82 -8.31 -6.40
CA GLY A 10 -6.00 -9.16 -6.59
C GLY A 10 -7.32 -8.46 -6.27
N LEU A 11 -8.42 -9.13 -6.58
CA LEU A 11 -9.77 -8.62 -6.32
C LEU A 11 -10.05 -8.43 -4.83
N ASP A 12 -11.10 -7.67 -4.52
CA ASP A 12 -11.56 -7.49 -3.15
C ASP A 12 -12.08 -8.81 -2.57
N GLY A 13 -11.77 -9.04 -1.30
CA GLY A 13 -12.10 -10.30 -0.63
C GLY A 13 -11.23 -11.51 -1.00
N CYS A 14 -10.31 -11.43 -1.97
CA CYS A 14 -9.47 -12.59 -2.36
C CYS A 14 -8.40 -13.01 -1.33
N GLY A 15 -8.29 -12.28 -0.21
CA GLY A 15 -7.39 -12.61 0.88
C GLY A 15 -6.00 -12.00 0.80
N LYS A 16 -5.79 -10.91 0.02
CA LYS A 16 -4.51 -10.18 -0.10
C LYS A 16 -3.85 -9.93 1.26
N SER A 17 -4.56 -9.27 2.19
CA SER A 17 -4.04 -8.91 3.50
C SER A 17 -3.67 -10.13 4.35
N THR A 18 -4.38 -11.26 4.17
CA THR A 18 -4.04 -12.52 4.83
C THR A 18 -2.72 -13.07 4.28
N HIS A 19 -2.56 -13.13 2.96
CA HIS A 19 -1.35 -13.62 2.32
C HIS A 19 -0.13 -12.73 2.64
N VAL A 20 -0.29 -11.41 2.64
CA VAL A 20 0.76 -10.47 3.05
C VAL A 20 1.25 -10.75 4.47
N ARG A 21 0.33 -10.93 5.44
CA ARG A 21 0.69 -11.24 6.83
C ARG A 21 1.38 -12.59 6.97
N LEU A 22 0.91 -13.61 6.25
CA LEU A 22 1.51 -14.95 6.26
C LEU A 22 2.93 -14.94 5.65
N LEU A 23 3.10 -14.29 4.50
CA LEU A 23 4.39 -14.14 3.84
C LEU A 23 5.38 -13.37 4.72
N ALA A 24 4.96 -12.24 5.30
CA ALA A 24 5.80 -11.45 6.17
C ALA A 24 6.24 -12.24 7.42
N ARG A 25 5.35 -13.02 8.03
CA ARG A 25 5.69 -13.88 9.16
C ARG A 25 6.69 -14.96 8.75
N TRP A 26 6.48 -15.60 7.61
CA TRP A 26 7.38 -16.62 7.09
C TRP A 26 8.78 -16.06 6.81
N LEU A 27 8.87 -14.92 6.12
CA LEU A 27 10.15 -14.24 5.83
C LEU A 27 10.88 -13.83 7.13
N ARG A 28 10.17 -13.28 8.11
CA ARG A 28 10.74 -12.95 9.43
C ARG A 28 11.27 -14.19 10.15
N SER A 29 10.55 -15.32 10.08
CA SER A 29 11.03 -16.59 10.66
C SER A 29 12.30 -17.13 10.01
N ARG A 30 12.62 -16.68 8.78
CA ARG A 30 13.86 -16.99 8.05
C ARG A 30 14.99 -15.98 8.32
N GLY A 31 14.80 -15.03 9.24
CA GLY A 31 15.80 -14.03 9.61
C GLY A 31 15.80 -12.77 8.74
N HIS A 32 14.78 -12.55 7.92
CA HIS A 32 14.68 -11.33 7.11
C HIS A 32 13.98 -10.19 7.88
N THR A 33 14.53 -8.99 7.77
CA THR A 33 13.80 -7.76 8.11
C THR A 33 12.70 -7.54 7.05
N VAL A 34 11.46 -7.34 7.49
CA VAL A 34 10.31 -7.16 6.60
C VAL A 34 9.50 -5.95 7.03
N VAL A 35 9.38 -4.98 6.12
CA VAL A 35 8.43 -3.86 6.22
C VAL A 35 7.16 -4.27 5.47
N VAL A 36 6.01 -4.15 6.13
CA VAL A 36 4.69 -4.37 5.53
C VAL A 36 3.99 -3.04 5.47
N THR A 37 3.38 -2.74 4.33
CA THR A 37 2.67 -1.49 4.06
C THR A 37 1.62 -1.75 2.97
N ASP A 38 0.65 -0.85 2.83
CA ASP A 38 -0.45 -0.94 1.88
C ASP A 38 -0.88 0.43 1.34
N GLU A 39 -1.51 0.40 0.17
CA GLU A 39 -2.14 1.57 -0.47
C GLU A 39 -3.66 1.35 -0.53
N PRO A 40 -4.49 2.38 -0.29
CA PRO A 40 -4.12 3.76 0.03
C PRO A 40 -3.54 3.91 1.44
N THR A 41 -2.55 4.77 1.62
CA THR A 41 -1.84 4.91 2.90
C THR A 41 -2.70 5.57 4.01
N ASP A 42 -2.16 5.66 5.23
CA ASP A 42 -2.77 6.43 6.34
C ASP A 42 -2.36 7.92 6.36
N GLY A 43 -1.61 8.36 5.35
CA GLY A 43 -1.29 9.77 5.11
C GLY A 43 -2.51 10.62 4.76
N VAL A 44 -2.30 11.93 4.60
CA VAL A 44 -3.39 12.88 4.29
C VAL A 44 -4.08 12.50 2.98
N VAL A 45 -3.32 12.22 1.92
CA VAL A 45 -3.86 11.84 0.61
C VAL A 45 -4.56 10.49 0.68
N GLY A 46 -3.93 9.47 1.25
CA GLY A 46 -4.54 8.15 1.44
C GLY A 46 -5.85 8.18 2.23
N LYS A 47 -5.97 9.05 3.25
CA LYS A 47 -7.24 9.26 3.98
C LYS A 47 -8.33 9.87 3.11
N ILE A 48 -8.00 10.79 2.20
CA ILE A 48 -8.97 11.35 1.23
C ILE A 48 -9.44 10.25 0.28
N ILE A 49 -8.52 9.45 -0.25
CA ILE A 49 -8.84 8.30 -1.11
C ILE A 49 -9.77 7.32 -0.38
N LYS A 50 -9.49 7.01 0.89
CA LYS A 50 -10.35 6.16 1.73
C LYS A 50 -11.77 6.72 1.89
N GLN A 51 -11.98 8.04 1.83
CA GLN A 51 -13.32 8.63 1.85
C GLN A 51 -14.04 8.46 0.50
N ILE A 52 -13.31 8.58 -0.61
CA ILE A 52 -13.80 8.35 -1.97
C ILE A 52 -14.27 6.90 -2.13
N LEU A 53 -13.43 5.94 -1.76
CA LEU A 53 -13.76 4.50 -1.82
C LEU A 53 -14.95 4.11 -0.93
N LYS A 54 -15.20 4.87 0.16
CA LYS A 54 -16.38 4.68 1.03
C LYS A 54 -17.63 5.40 0.52
N GLY A 55 -17.57 6.06 -0.63
CA GLY A 55 -18.68 6.84 -1.21
C GLY A 55 -19.03 8.11 -0.43
N LYS A 56 -18.17 8.55 0.50
CA LYS A 56 -18.39 9.75 1.34
C LYS A 56 -17.94 11.04 0.65
N LEU A 57 -17.04 10.92 -0.31
CA LEU A 57 -16.55 12.00 -1.16
C LEU A 57 -16.67 11.54 -2.61
N LYS A 58 -17.11 12.41 -3.51
CA LYS A 58 -17.17 12.12 -4.95
C LYS A 58 -16.31 13.12 -5.69
N LEU A 59 -15.41 12.61 -6.53
CA LEU A 59 -14.59 13.42 -7.42
C LEU A 59 -14.73 12.89 -8.86
N PRO A 60 -14.38 13.68 -9.88
CA PRO A 60 -14.20 13.13 -11.22
C PRO A 60 -13.14 12.03 -11.22
N VAL A 61 -13.34 10.97 -12.02
CA VAL A 61 -12.43 9.80 -12.10
C VAL A 61 -10.97 10.22 -12.34
N ALA A 62 -10.73 11.24 -13.15
CA ALA A 62 -9.39 11.77 -13.39
C ALA A 62 -8.72 12.33 -12.12
N ALA A 63 -9.48 13.03 -11.26
CA ALA A 63 -8.98 13.54 -10.00
C ALA A 63 -8.70 12.41 -9.00
N GLU A 64 -9.55 11.38 -8.96
CA GLU A 64 -9.31 10.18 -8.14
C GLU A 64 -8.00 9.50 -8.53
N ALA A 65 -7.77 9.28 -9.82
CA ALA A 65 -6.54 8.67 -10.33
C ALA A 65 -5.28 9.48 -9.96
N LEU A 66 -5.35 10.81 -10.05
CA LEU A 66 -4.25 11.69 -9.65
C LEU A 66 -3.97 11.62 -8.15
N LEU A 67 -5.01 11.51 -7.31
CA LEU A 67 -4.82 11.33 -5.86
C LEU A 67 -4.13 10.00 -5.55
N PHE A 68 -4.53 8.90 -6.18
CA PHE A 68 -3.84 7.61 -6.04
C PHE A 68 -2.36 7.70 -6.45
N ALA A 69 -2.06 8.39 -7.55
CA ALA A 69 -0.68 8.61 -7.98
C ALA A 69 0.11 9.45 -6.95
N ALA A 70 -0.51 10.49 -6.37
CA ALA A 70 0.11 11.32 -5.35
C ALA A 70 0.39 10.55 -4.05
N ASP A 71 -0.56 9.73 -3.58
CA ASP A 71 -0.41 8.87 -2.39
C ASP A 71 0.75 7.89 -2.59
N ARG A 72 0.83 7.24 -3.76
CA ARG A 72 1.93 6.34 -4.11
C ARG A 72 3.29 7.03 -4.19
N ALA A 73 3.35 8.24 -4.76
CA ALA A 73 4.59 9.00 -4.85
C ALA A 73 5.14 9.36 -3.46
N GLN A 74 4.24 9.74 -2.55
CA GLN A 74 4.59 9.97 -1.15
C GLN A 74 5.02 8.67 -0.46
N HIS A 75 4.24 7.60 -0.60
CA HIS A 75 4.54 6.29 -0.02
C HIS A 75 5.92 5.74 -0.47
N LEU A 76 6.25 5.92 -1.74
CA LEU A 76 7.55 5.55 -2.30
C LEU A 76 8.70 6.27 -1.59
N THR A 77 8.52 7.56 -1.30
CA THR A 77 9.55 8.42 -0.70
C THR A 77 9.69 8.15 0.78
N ASP A 78 8.57 8.04 1.49
CA ASP A 78 8.55 8.03 2.95
C ASP A 78 8.75 6.62 3.54
N VAL A 79 8.36 5.56 2.81
CA VAL A 79 8.35 4.19 3.33
C VAL A 79 9.16 3.23 2.47
N ILE A 80 8.92 3.18 1.15
CA ILE A 80 9.49 2.13 0.30
C ILE A 80 10.99 2.34 0.09
N LYS A 81 11.43 3.51 -0.38
CA LYS A 81 12.86 3.78 -0.64
C LYS A 81 13.74 3.63 0.61
N PRO A 82 13.35 4.13 1.81
CA PRO A 82 14.14 3.91 3.02
C PRO A 82 14.28 2.44 3.43
N ALA A 83 13.39 1.56 2.97
CA ALA A 83 13.39 0.14 3.31
C ALA A 83 14.13 -0.76 2.31
N LEU A 84 14.66 -0.23 1.20
CA LEU A 84 15.29 -0.97 0.10
C LEU A 84 16.81 -0.76 0.01
#